data_AF-A0A2W5Y7C2-F1
#
_entry.id   AF-A0A2W5Y7C2-F1
#
_cell.length_a   1.000
_cell.length_b   1.000
_cell.length_c   1.000
_cell.angle_alpha   90.00
_cell.angle_beta   90.00
_cell.angle_gamma   90.00
#
_symmetry.space_group_name_H-M   'P 1'
#
loop_
_entity.id
_entity.type
_entity.pdbx_description
1 polymer ?
#
loop_
_entity_poly.entity_id
_entity_poly.type
_entity_poly.pdbx_seq_one_letter_code
_entity_poly.pdbx_strand_id
1 'polypeptide(L)'
;MNQPGHEQPVVLIDEAGRQRSFRVHDAFDLEGRSYYLVEAADDPEQVMFLKESNGTLETVDPDELQSLLAFLENDDSQYSE
;
A
#
# COMPACT_ATOMS: atom_id res chain seq x y z
N MET A 1 8.69 -2.77 31.18
CA MET A 1 7.45 -3.49 30.85
C MET A 1 6.74 -2.70 29.77
N ASN A 2 6.30 -3.39 28.72
CA ASN A 2 5.74 -2.91 27.44
C ASN A 2 6.75 -2.41 26.39
N GLN A 3 7.38 -3.35 25.69
CA GLN A 3 7.49 -3.22 24.24
C GLN A 3 6.26 -3.93 23.64
N PRO A 4 5.34 -3.23 22.98
CA PRO A 4 4.59 -3.82 21.89
C PRO A 4 5.25 -3.39 20.58
N GLY A 5 5.50 -4.35 19.68
CA GLY A 5 5.74 -4.03 18.27
C GLY A 5 4.55 -3.21 17.78
N HIS A 6 4.76 -1.92 17.57
CA HIS A 6 3.72 -1.03 17.08
C HIS A 6 3.63 -1.20 15.56
N GLU A 7 2.96 -2.26 15.13
CA GLU A 7 2.31 -2.30 13.82
C GLU A 7 1.17 -1.27 13.89
N GLN A 8 1.51 0.02 13.75
CA GLN A 8 0.50 1.07 13.85
C GLN A 8 -0.44 0.94 12.64
N PRO A 9 -1.75 0.72 12.85
CA PRO A 9 -2.69 0.68 11.75
C PRO A 9 -2.71 2.07 11.08
N VAL A 10 -2.60 2.08 9.76
CA VAL A 10 -2.75 3.28 8.95
C VAL A 10 -4.24 3.57 8.87
N VAL A 11 -4.64 4.75 9.32
CA VAL A 11 -6.03 5.22 9.20
C VAL A 11 -6.12 6.11 7.98
N LEU A 12 -6.87 5.65 6.97
CA LEU A 12 -7.20 6.46 5.81
C LEU A 12 -8.58 7.08 5.97
N ILE A 13 -8.72 8.29 5.46
CA ILE A 13 -9.99 9.02 5.41
C ILE A 13 -10.37 9.11 3.95
N ASP A 14 -11.51 8.52 3.57
CA ASP A 14 -12.02 8.63 2.20
C ASP A 14 -12.63 10.02 1.93
N GLU A 15 -12.99 10.29 0.67
CA GLU A 15 -13.61 11.56 0.26
C GLU A 15 -14.95 11.86 0.94
N ALA A 16 -15.67 10.83 1.40
CA ALA A 16 -16.87 10.94 2.22
C ALA A 16 -16.59 11.16 3.72
N GLY A 17 -15.32 11.22 4.12
CA GLY A 17 -14.88 11.41 5.51
C GLY A 17 -14.93 10.14 6.36
N ARG A 18 -15.07 8.95 5.78
CA ARG A 18 -15.10 7.70 6.54
C ARG A 18 -13.66 7.27 6.84
N GLN A 19 -13.42 6.99 8.11
CA GLN A 19 -12.16 6.44 8.57
C GLN A 19 -12.16 4.93 8.35
N ARG A 20 -11.13 4.43 7.69
CA ARG A 20 -10.88 3.00 7.51
C ARG A 20 -9.49 2.67 8.00
N SER A 21 -9.38 1.57 8.74
CA SER A 21 -8.13 1.09 9.30
C SER A 21 -7.52 0.05 8.37
N PHE A 22 -6.25 0.24 8.04
CA PHE A 22 -5.48 -0.64 7.20
C PHE A 22 -4.20 -1.06 7.92
N ARG A 23 -3.69 -2.24 7.58
CA ARG A 23 -2.38 -2.71 8.05
C ARG A 23 -1.42 -2.67 6.88
N VAL A 24 -0.25 -2.09 7.11
CA VAL A 24 0.83 -2.13 6.11
C VAL A 24 1.33 -3.57 6.04
N HIS A 25 1.11 -4.20 4.91
CA HIS A 25 1.61 -5.52 4.61
C HIS A 25 3.06 -5.43 4.10
N ASP A 26 3.33 -4.52 3.17
CA ASP A 26 4.67 -4.32 2.60
C ASP A 26 4.88 -2.88 2.10
N ALA A 27 6.12 -2.47 1.86
CA ALA A 27 6.45 -1.17 1.30
C ALA A 27 7.61 -1.30 0.31
N PHE A 28 7.51 -0.63 -0.85
CA PHE A 28 8.48 -0.69 -1.91
C PHE A 28 8.66 0.69 -2.56
N ASP A 29 9.87 0.95 -3.04
CA ASP A 29 10.20 2.18 -3.75
C ASP A 29 10.19 1.93 -5.26
N LEU A 30 9.40 2.72 -5.99
CA LEU A 30 9.30 2.66 -7.44
C LEU A 30 9.47 4.06 -8.03
N GLU A 31 10.40 4.22 -8.96
CA GLU A 31 10.71 5.49 -9.64
C GLU A 31 10.99 6.67 -8.66
N GLY A 32 11.55 6.38 -7.48
CA GLY A 32 11.83 7.37 -6.45
C GLY A 32 10.60 7.82 -5.65
N ARG A 33 9.50 7.08 -5.72
CA ARG A 33 8.30 7.23 -4.88
C ARG A 33 8.13 5.99 -4.01
N SER A 34 7.75 6.20 -2.76
CA SER A 34 7.48 5.11 -1.84
C SER A 34 6.01 4.69 -1.93
N TYR A 35 5.80 3.41 -2.18
CA TYR A 35 4.50 2.78 -2.29
C TYR A 35 4.32 1.79 -1.15
N TYR A 36 3.10 1.69 -0.62
CA TYR A 36 2.76 0.89 0.54
C TYR A 36 1.61 -0.03 0.17
N LEU A 37 1.84 -1.33 0.31
CA LEU A 37 0.82 -2.35 0.22
C LEU A 37 0.11 -2.43 1.56
N VAL A 38 -1.19 -2.17 1.57
CA VAL A 38 -2.00 -2.20 2.78
C VAL A 38 -3.19 -3.14 2.61
N GLU A 39 -3.50 -3.90 3.65
CA GLU A 39 -4.71 -4.74 3.72
C GLU A 39 -5.75 -4.11 4.64
N ALA A 40 -7.03 -4.30 4.35
CA ALA A 40 -8.09 -3.81 5.23
C ALA A 40 -8.11 -4.61 6.54
N ALA A 41 -8.19 -3.91 7.68
CA ALA A 41 -8.18 -4.56 8.99
C ALA A 41 -9.40 -5.46 9.23
N ASP A 42 -10.54 -5.13 8.61
CA ASP A 42 -11.79 -5.89 8.69
C ASP A 42 -11.88 -7.01 7.63
N ASP A 43 -11.06 -6.93 6.57
CA ASP A 43 -11.11 -7.86 5.44
C ASP A 43 -9.72 -8.02 4.79
N PRO A 44 -8.91 -9.00 5.22
CA PRO A 44 -7.53 -9.16 4.76
C PRO A 44 -7.41 -9.54 3.27
N GLU A 45 -8.51 -9.97 2.64
CA GLU A 45 -8.55 -10.20 1.19
C GLU A 45 -8.57 -8.89 0.39
N GLN A 46 -8.96 -7.77 1.01
CA GLN A 46 -8.95 -6.45 0.38
C GLN A 46 -7.59 -5.78 0.57
N VAL A 47 -6.82 -5.76 -0.53
CA VAL A 47 -5.50 -5.14 -0.59
C VAL A 47 -5.55 -3.87 -1.45
N MET A 48 -4.89 -2.82 -0.98
CA MET A 48 -4.77 -1.51 -1.63
C MET A 48 -3.33 -1.04 -1.67
N PHE A 49 -3.01 -0.22 -2.66
CA PHE A 49 -1.72 0.45 -2.76
C PHE A 49 -1.89 1.93 -2.41
N LEU A 50 -0.99 2.43 -1.57
CA LEU A 50 -0.88 3.84 -1.21
C LEU A 50 0.44 4.37 -1.73
N LYS A 51 0.46 5.62 -2.18
CA LYS A 51 1.69 6.35 -2.51
C LYS A 51 1.95 7.39 -1.45
N GLU A 52 3.20 7.52 -1.03
CA GLU A 52 3.60 8.66 -0.22
C GLU A 52 3.86 9.87 -1.12
N SER A 53 3.23 10.98 -0.77
CA SER A 53 3.27 12.25 -1.49
C SER A 53 3.24 13.36 -0.46
N ASN A 54 4.31 14.18 -0.44
CA ASN A 54 4.47 15.31 0.49
C ASN A 54 4.28 14.95 1.99
N GLY A 55 4.70 13.74 2.40
CA GLY A 55 4.54 13.25 3.78
C GLY A 55 3.13 12.82 4.14
N THR A 56 2.24 12.67 3.15
CA THR A 56 0.90 12.09 3.29
C THR A 56 0.78 10.84 2.43
N LEU A 57 -0.01 9.88 2.91
CA LEU A 57 -0.35 8.68 2.14
C LEU A 57 -1.62 8.95 1.34
N GLU A 58 -1.52 8.81 0.02
CA GLU A 58 -2.62 8.98 -0.91
C GLU A 58 -2.93 7.64 -1.58
N THR A 59 -4.21 7.37 -1.88
CA THR A 59 -4.56 6.19 -2.67
C THR A 59 -4.01 6.32 -4.08
N VAL A 60 -3.46 5.23 -4.61
CA VAL A 60 -3.01 5.19 -6.00
C VAL A 60 -4.23 5.16 -6.92
N ASP A 61 -4.23 6.02 -7.94
CA ASP A 61 -5.26 6.03 -8.97
C ASP A 61 -5.33 4.68 -9.70
N PRO A 62 -6.51 4.22 -10.16
CA PRO A 62 -6.65 2.92 -10.79
C PRO A 62 -5.77 2.73 -12.04
N ASP A 63 -5.54 3.79 -12.82
CA ASP A 63 -4.63 3.76 -13.97
C ASP A 63 -3.15 3.61 -13.57
N GLU A 64 -2.75 4.28 -12.48
CA GLU A 64 -1.40 4.17 -11.91
C GLU A 64 -1.20 2.78 -11.29
N LEU A 65 -2.22 2.25 -10.62
CA LEU A 65 -2.23 0.91 -10.04
C LEU A 65 -2.00 -0.16 -11.10
N GLN A 66 -2.65 -0.08 -12.26
CA GLN A 66 -2.46 -1.06 -13.33
C GLN A 66 -1.02 -1.07 -13.84
N SER A 67 -0.40 0.11 -13.97
CA SER A 67 1.00 0.24 -14.39
C SER A 67 1.96 -0.33 -13.34
N LEU A 68 1.63 -0.14 -12.06
CA LEU A 68 2.40 -0.63 -10.93
C LEU A 68 2.32 -2.15 -10.79
N LEU A 69 1.13 -2.73 -10.98
CA LEU A 69 0.95 -4.19 -11.05
C LEU A 69 1.72 -4.79 -12.22
N ALA A 70 1.65 -4.17 -13.40
CA ALA A 70 2.42 -4.62 -14.56
C ALA A 70 3.93 -4.59 -14.29
N PHE A 71 4.44 -3.58 -13.58
CA PHE A 71 5.83 -3.52 -13.16
C PHE A 71 6.19 -4.69 -12.23
N LEU A 72 5.37 -4.95 -11.19
CA LEU A 72 5.60 -6.04 -10.23
C LEU A 72 5.54 -7.42 -10.89
N GLU A 73 4.61 -7.65 -11.82
CA GLU A 73 4.53 -8.91 -12.57
C GLU A 73 5.71 -9.10 -13.55
N ASN A 74 6.27 -8.01 -14.08
CA ASN A 74 7.43 -8.08 -14.98
C ASN A 74 8.76 -8.28 -14.23
N ASP A 75 8.85 -7.89 -12.95
CA ASP A 75 10.06 -8.12 -12.14
C ASP A 75 10.22 -9.62 -11.79
N ASP A 76 9.11 -10.34 -11.58
CA ASP A 76 9.10 -11.78 -11.26
C ASP A 76 9.47 -12.67 -12.48
N SER A 77 9.38 -12.15 -13.70
CA SER A 77 9.53 -12.94 -14.93
C SER A 77 10.97 -13.00 -15.50
N GLN A 78 11.98 -12.53 -14.76
CA GLN A 78 13.39 -12.68 -15.16
C GLN A 78 14.03 -14.05 -14.83
N TYR A 79 13.25 -15.03 -14.34
CA TYR A 79 13.72 -16.40 -14.05
C TYR A 79 12.86 -17.49 -14.69
N SER A 80 12.57 -17.40 -15.99
CA SER A 80 12.15 -18.59 -16.76
C SER A 80 13.09 -18.77 -17.96
N GLU A 81 14.15 -19.54 -17.74
CA GLU A 81 15.06 -20.08 -18.77
C GLU A 81 14.37 -21.14 -19.64
#